data_AF-A0A379T831-F1
#
_entry.id   AF-A0A379T831-F1
#
_cell.length_a   1.000
_cell.length_b   1.000
_cell.length_c   1.000
_cell.angle_alpha   90.00
_cell.angle_beta   90.00
_cell.angle_gamma   90.00
#
_symmetry.space_group_name_H-M   'P 1'
#
loop_
_entity.id
_entity.type
_entity.pdbx_description
1 polymer ?
#
loop_
_entity_poly.entity_id
_entity_poly.type
_entity_poly.pdbx_seq_one_letter_code
_entity_poly.pdbx_strand_id
1 'polypeptide(L)'
;MQKEKLSALMDGETLDSELLNALTHDPEMQKTWESYHLIRDSMRGDTPDVLHFDISARVMAAIENDPVRQVSPLIPEAQPAPQQWQKMPFWKKVRPWAAQLTQVGGGGVRFTCSYRRRPAL
;
A
#
# COMPACT_ATOMS: atom_id res chain seq x y z
N MET A 1 -17.97 -21.69 10.44
CA MET A 1 -17.58 -20.56 11.31
C MET A 1 -16.10 -20.15 11.14
N GLN A 2 -15.10 -20.87 11.67
CA GLN A 2 -13.70 -20.38 11.58
C GLN A 2 -13.17 -20.25 10.15
N LYS A 3 -13.44 -21.24 9.29
CA LYS A 3 -13.06 -21.21 7.86
C LYS A 3 -13.72 -20.09 7.06
N GLU A 4 -14.94 -19.69 7.42
CA GLU A 4 -15.66 -18.58 6.78
C GLU A 4 -15.02 -17.24 7.14
N LYS A 5 -14.67 -17.04 8.41
CA LYS A 5 -13.92 -15.85 8.86
C LYS A 5 -12.56 -15.74 8.16
N LEU A 6 -11.87 -16.88 7.98
CA LEU A 6 -10.61 -16.93 7.25
C LEU A 6 -10.77 -16.59 5.76
N SER A 7 -11.86 -17.04 5.12
CA SER A 7 -12.18 -16.67 3.75
C SER A 7 -12.45 -15.18 3.61
N ALA A 8 -13.28 -14.61 4.49
CA ALA A 8 -13.57 -13.17 4.50
C ALA A 8 -12.30 -12.34 4.73
N LEU A 9 -11.35 -12.85 5.54
CA LEU A 9 -10.04 -12.21 5.74
C LEU A 9 -9.19 -12.25 4.46
N MET A 10 -9.21 -13.37 3.73
CA MET A 10 -8.49 -13.54 2.45
C MET A 10 -9.01 -12.61 1.36
N ASP A 11 -10.32 -12.37 1.34
CA ASP A 11 -10.98 -11.45 0.40
C ASP A 11 -10.90 -9.98 0.84
N GLY A 12 -10.41 -9.70 2.05
CA GLY A 12 -10.27 -8.34 2.61
C GLY A 12 -11.60 -7.75 3.12
N GLU A 13 -12.63 -8.57 3.30
CA GLU A 13 -13.95 -8.16 3.79
C GLU A 13 -13.99 -7.99 5.32
N THR A 14 -13.06 -8.63 6.05
CA THR A 14 -12.91 -8.48 7.50
C THR A 14 -11.44 -8.24 7.88
N LEU A 15 -11.22 -7.36 8.85
CA LEU A 15 -9.90 -7.08 9.44
C LEU A 15 -10.05 -7.13 10.96
N ASP A 16 -9.90 -8.33 11.51
CA ASP A 16 -9.99 -8.61 12.93
C ASP A 16 -8.60 -8.98 13.47
N SER A 17 -8.10 -8.21 14.43
CA SER A 17 -6.80 -8.44 15.07
C SER A 17 -6.75 -9.74 15.85
N GLU A 18 -7.87 -10.17 16.43
CA GLU A 18 -7.92 -11.43 17.18
C GLU A 18 -7.81 -12.63 16.24
N LEU A 19 -8.48 -12.56 15.08
CA LEU A 19 -8.38 -13.57 14.04
C LEU A 19 -6.97 -13.67 13.46
N LEU A 20 -6.31 -12.52 13.23
CA LEU A 20 -4.91 -12.48 12.80
C LEU A 20 -3.99 -13.12 13.84
N ASN A 21 -4.20 -12.83 15.12
CA ASN A 21 -3.41 -13.43 16.20
C ASN A 21 -3.65 -14.94 16.31
N ALA A 22 -4.89 -15.41 16.13
CA ALA A 22 -5.18 -16.83 16.08
C ALA A 22 -4.50 -17.52 14.88
N LEU A 23 -4.54 -16.89 13.71
CA LEU A 23 -3.89 -17.39 12.50
C LEU A 23 -2.36 -17.54 12.67
N THR A 24 -1.69 -16.61 13.35
CA THR A 24 -0.24 -16.70 13.55
C THR A 24 0.18 -17.81 14.52
N HIS A 25 -0.71 -18.29 15.39
CA HIS A 25 -0.39 -19.31 16.40
C HIS A 25 -0.96 -20.70 16.09
N ASP A 26 -1.92 -20.82 15.18
CA ASP A 26 -2.56 -22.10 14.82
C ASP A 26 -2.03 -22.67 13.48
N PRO A 27 -1.28 -23.79 13.51
CA PRO A 27 -0.77 -24.45 12.31
C PRO A 27 -1.86 -24.99 11.36
N GLU A 28 -3.03 -25.38 11.87
CA GLU A 28 -4.12 -25.88 11.02
C GLU A 28 -4.76 -24.74 10.22
N MET A 29 -4.94 -23.58 10.86
CA MET A 29 -5.37 -22.36 10.17
C MET A 29 -4.35 -21.89 9.14
N GLN A 30 -3.05 -21.95 9.43
CA GLN A 30 -1.99 -21.60 8.47
C GLN A 30 -2.02 -22.50 7.23
N LYS A 31 -2.19 -23.81 7.40
CA LYS A 31 -2.35 -24.75 6.27
C LYS A 31 -3.60 -24.46 5.44
N THR A 32 -4.70 -24.09 6.10
CA THR A 32 -5.94 -23.72 5.41
C THR A 32 -5.74 -22.43 4.61
N TRP A 33 -5.04 -21.43 5.18
CA TRP A 33 -4.68 -20.18 4.52
C TRP A 33 -3.82 -20.39 3.28
N GLU A 34 -2.77 -21.23 3.39
CA GLU A 34 -1.91 -21.63 2.26
C GLU A 34 -2.74 -22.29 1.15
N SER A 35 -3.60 -23.25 1.52
CA SER A 35 -4.44 -23.98 0.57
C SER A 35 -5.39 -23.04 -0.20
N TYR A 36 -5.98 -22.06 0.49
CA TYR A 36 -6.89 -21.10 -0.14
C TYR A 36 -6.18 -20.19 -1.14
N HIS A 37 -4.98 -19.70 -0.80
CA HIS A 37 -4.17 -18.93 -1.74
C HIS A 37 -3.73 -19.77 -2.94
N LEU A 38 -3.30 -21.01 -2.72
CA LEU A 38 -2.94 -21.92 -3.81
C LEU A 38 -4.10 -22.20 -4.77
N ILE A 39 -5.30 -22.48 -4.24
CA ILE A 39 -6.51 -22.67 -5.06
C ILE A 39 -6.81 -21.41 -5.86
N ARG A 40 -6.73 -20.23 -5.23
CA ARG A 40 -6.99 -18.94 -5.87
C ARG A 40 -6.02 -18.68 -7.03
N ASP A 41 -4.74 -18.94 -6.83
CA ASP A 41 -3.70 -18.72 -7.85
C ASP A 41 -3.84 -19.74 -8.99
N SER A 42 -4.16 -21.01 -8.66
CA SER A 42 -4.45 -22.05 -9.65
C SER A 42 -5.67 -21.72 -10.51
N MET A 43 -6.75 -21.20 -9.92
CA MET A 43 -7.95 -20.79 -10.65
C MET A 43 -7.72 -19.61 -11.60
N ARG A 44 -6.74 -18.75 -11.31
CA ARG A 44 -6.35 -17.62 -12.18
C ARG A 44 -5.36 -18.02 -13.27
N GLY A 45 -4.75 -19.20 -13.16
CA GLY A 45 -3.61 -19.58 -13.99
C GLY A 45 -2.32 -18.86 -13.60
N ASP A 46 -2.26 -18.27 -12.40
CA ASP A 46 -1.09 -17.56 -11.87
C ASP A 46 -0.08 -18.53 -11.21
N THR A 47 -0.04 -19.78 -11.68
CA THR A 47 0.87 -20.81 -11.17
C THR A 47 2.00 -21.08 -12.16
N PRO A 48 3.26 -21.13 -11.70
CA PRO A 48 4.39 -21.51 -12.55
C PRO A 48 4.29 -22.98 -12.99
N ASP A 49 5.05 -23.36 -14.03
CA ASP A 49 5.15 -24.75 -14.52
C ASP A 49 5.62 -25.73 -13.42
N VAL A 50 6.42 -25.23 -12.47
CA VAL A 50 6.94 -26.00 -11.33
C VAL A 50 6.52 -25.32 -10.03
N LEU A 51 5.76 -26.04 -9.21
CA LEU A 51 5.31 -25.56 -7.90
C LEU A 51 6.34 -25.87 -6.81
N HIS A 52 6.68 -24.84 -6.04
CA HIS A 52 7.56 -24.93 -4.88
C HIS A 52 6.76 -24.59 -3.60
N PHE A 53 6.51 -25.58 -2.75
CA PHE A 53 5.75 -25.41 -1.51
C PHE A 53 6.60 -24.95 -0.31
N ASP A 54 7.93 -24.85 -0.50
CA ASP A 54 8.89 -24.48 0.54
C ASP A 54 9.31 -23.00 0.51
N ILE A 55 8.74 -22.19 -0.39
CA ILE A 55 9.10 -20.78 -0.57
C ILE A 55 8.91 -20.00 0.74
N SER A 56 7.74 -20.11 1.35
CA SER A 56 7.40 -19.40 2.59
C SER A 56 8.37 -19.76 3.71
N ALA A 57 8.68 -21.04 3.89
CA ALA A 57 9.63 -21.53 4.89
C ALA A 57 11.05 -20.99 4.67
N ARG A 58 11.52 -20.98 3.41
CA ARG A 58 12.84 -20.42 3.05
C ARG A 58 12.93 -18.92 3.29
N VAL A 59 11.86 -18.19 2.97
CA VAL A 59 11.77 -16.75 3.23
C VAL A 59 11.77 -16.46 4.74
N MET A 60 11.00 -17.20 5.53
CA MET A 60 10.98 -17.06 6.99
C MET A 60 12.37 -17.31 7.59
N ALA A 61 13.05 -18.38 7.18
CA ALA A 61 14.42 -18.66 7.61
C ALA A 61 15.40 -17.55 7.20
N ALA A 62 15.24 -16.95 6.02
CA ALA A 62 16.08 -15.82 5.60
C ALA A 62 15.80 -14.56 6.44
N ILE A 63 14.54 -14.29 6.80
CA ILE A 63 14.15 -13.16 7.65
C ILE A 63 14.74 -13.31 9.07
N GLU A 64 14.70 -14.52 9.65
CA GLU A 64 15.29 -14.78 10.97
C GLU A 64 16.79 -14.52 11.02
N ASN A 65 17.48 -14.68 9.89
CA ASN A 65 18.92 -14.45 9.76
C ASN A 65 19.28 -13.04 9.28
N ASP A 66 18.30 -12.17 8.97
CA ASP A 66 18.58 -10.82 8.48
C ASP A 66 19.07 -9.95 9.66
N PRO A 67 20.29 -9.36 9.58
CA PRO A 67 20.76 -8.46 10.62
C PRO A 67 19.80 -7.27 10.73
N VAL A 68 19.33 -6.98 11.95
CA VAL A 68 18.44 -5.84 12.23
C VAL A 68 19.06 -4.58 11.65
N ARG A 69 18.58 -4.16 10.48
CA ARG A 69 18.97 -2.89 9.88
C ARG A 69 18.52 -1.82 10.84
N GLN A 70 19.48 -1.12 11.45
CA GLN A 70 19.21 0.16 12.05
C GLN A 70 18.55 1.00 10.97
N VAL A 71 17.27 1.31 11.19
CA VAL A 71 16.45 2.09 10.28
C VAL A 71 17.27 3.34 9.97
N SER A 72 17.71 3.47 8.71
CA SER A 72 18.30 4.74 8.29
C SER A 72 17.26 5.81 8.61
N PRO A 73 17.65 6.91 9.28
CA PRO A 73 16.70 7.94 9.66
C PRO A 73 15.89 8.30 8.44
N LEU A 74 14.56 8.21 8.57
CA LEU A 74 13.61 8.56 7.52
C LEU A 74 14.05 9.92 6.98
N ILE A 75 14.60 9.93 5.77
CA ILE A 75 14.92 11.19 5.09
C ILE A 75 13.58 11.91 5.02
N PRO A 76 13.43 13.08 5.66
CA PRO A 76 12.22 13.85 5.50
C PRO A 76 12.15 14.20 4.00
N GLU A 77 11.28 13.52 3.27
CA GLU A 77 10.87 13.91 1.92
C GLU A 77 10.23 15.30 2.08
N ALA A 78 11.08 16.32 2.01
CA ALA A 78 10.65 17.70 2.06
C ALA A 78 9.92 17.97 0.75
N GLN A 79 8.59 17.90 0.78
CA GLN A 79 7.79 18.35 -0.34
C GLN A 79 8.21 19.79 -0.68
N PRO A 80 8.58 20.07 -1.94
CA PRO A 80 9.03 21.40 -2.31
C PRO A 80 7.92 22.40 -2.01
N ALA A 81 8.24 23.41 -1.21
CA ALA A 81 7.28 24.44 -0.86
C ALA A 81 6.77 25.11 -2.15
N PRO A 82 5.49 25.53 -2.22
CA PRO A 82 4.88 26.09 -3.43
C PRO A 82 5.58 27.35 -3.96
N GLN A 83 6.55 27.93 -3.27
CA GLN A 83 7.35 29.05 -3.79
C GLN A 83 8.52 28.59 -4.68
N GLN A 84 8.96 27.33 -4.62
CA GLN A 84 10.12 26.85 -5.39
C GLN A 84 9.82 26.70 -6.88
N TRP A 85 8.60 26.30 -7.25
CA TRP A 85 8.22 26.17 -8.66
C TRP A 85 8.25 27.52 -9.38
N GLN A 86 7.83 28.61 -8.70
CA GLN A 86 7.87 29.97 -9.26
C GLN A 86 9.28 30.43 -9.65
N LYS A 87 10.31 29.88 -8.99
CA LYS A 87 11.72 30.22 -9.24
C LYS A 87 12.34 29.43 -10.40
N MET A 88 11.66 28.38 -10.90
CA MET A 88 12.23 27.58 -11.98
C MET A 88 12.14 28.33 -13.33
N PRO A 89 13.20 28.27 -14.16
CA PRO A 89 13.32 29.06 -15.37
C PRO A 89 12.25 28.74 -16.42
N PHE A 90 11.69 27.53 -16.41
CA PHE A 90 10.61 27.14 -17.32
C PHE A 90 9.26 27.74 -16.94
N TRP A 91 8.97 28.01 -15.65
CA TRP A 91 7.70 28.58 -15.22
C TRP A 91 7.44 29.98 -15.78
N LYS A 92 8.50 30.76 -16.04
CA LYS A 92 8.40 32.04 -16.75
C LYS A 92 7.84 31.90 -18.17
N LYS A 93 8.07 30.77 -18.83
CA LYS A 93 7.56 30.49 -20.19
C LYS A 93 6.09 30.04 -20.21
N VAL A 94 5.60 29.41 -19.13
CA VAL A 94 4.22 28.88 -19.05
C VAL A 94 3.22 29.88 -18.46
N ARG A 95 3.71 30.88 -17.70
CA ARG A 95 2.88 31.96 -17.10
C ARG A 95 1.98 32.74 -18.08
N PRO A 96 2.43 33.12 -19.30
CA PRO A 96 1.60 33.89 -20.23
C PRO A 96 0.37 33.11 -20.71
N TRP A 97 0.49 31.79 -20.84
CA TRP A 97 -0.60 30.91 -21.27
C TRP A 97 -1.61 30.67 -20.13
N ALA A 98 -1.13 30.52 -18.89
CA ALA A 98 -1.99 30.37 -17.71
C ALA A 98 -2.83 31.63 -17.41
N ALA A 99 -2.30 32.83 -17.67
CA ALA A 99 -3.03 34.08 -17.48
C ALA A 99 -4.21 34.26 -18.47
N GLN A 100 -4.17 33.60 -19.63
CA GLN A 100 -5.24 33.64 -20.63
C GLN A 100 -6.44 32.76 -20.27
N LEU A 101 -6.29 31.78 -19.37
CA LEU A 101 -7.40 30.98 -18.85
C LEU A 101 -8.24 31.70 -17.79
N THR A 102 -7.84 32.91 -17.39
CA THR A 102 -8.53 33.69 -16.34
C THR A 102 -9.67 34.57 -16.87
N GLN A 103 -9.94 34.61 -18.17
CA GLN A 103 -10.90 35.55 -18.77
C GLN A 103 -12.10 34.94 -19.50
N VAL A 104 -12.43 33.67 -19.29
CA VAL A 104 -13.73 33.12 -19.74
C VAL A 104 -14.32 32.22 -18.66
N GLY A 105 -15.47 32.63 -18.12
CA GLY A 105 -16.39 31.77 -17.38
C GLY A 105 -16.25 31.79 -15.86
N GLY A 106 -17.29 32.28 -15.17
CA GLY A 106 -17.45 32.07 -13.74
C GLY A 106 -17.45 30.58 -13.40
N GLY A 107 -16.50 30.16 -12.58
CA GLY A 107 -16.28 28.76 -12.23
C GLY A 107 -14.85 28.53 -11.81
N GLY A 108 -14.42 29.16 -10.71
CA GLY A 108 -13.07 28.97 -10.18
C GLY A 108 -12.82 27.49 -9.89
N VAL A 109 -11.78 26.93 -10.51
CA VAL A 109 -11.30 25.58 -10.19
C VAL A 109 -10.75 25.61 -8.76
N ARG A 110 -11.60 25.24 -7.81
CA ARG A 110 -11.23 25.06 -6.42
C ARG A 110 -10.59 23.68 -6.30
N PHE A 111 -9.27 23.60 -6.39
CA PHE A 111 -8.54 22.43 -5.90
C PHE A 111 -8.65 22.38 -4.37
N THR A 112 -9.76 21.86 -3.85
CA THR A 112 -9.84 21.46 -2.44
C THR A 112 -9.14 20.12 -2.28
N CYS A 113 -7.82 20.14 -2.10
CA CYS A 113 -7.16 19.04 -1.42
C CYS A 113 -7.49 19.18 0.08
N SER A 114 -8.67 18.68 0.46
CA SER A 114 -9.10 18.58 1.86
C SER A 114 -8.30 17.48 2.55
N TYR A 115 -7.05 17.78 2.96
CA TYR A 115 -6.41 17.00 4.02
C TYR A 115 -6.86 17.59 5.36
N ARG A 116 -7.91 17.00 5.94
CA ARG A 116 -8.39 17.29 7.28
C ARG A 116 -7.31 16.85 8.28
N ARG A 117 -6.44 17.78 8.67
CA ARG A 117 -5.55 17.63 9.83
C ARG A 117 -6.43 17.36 11.05
N ARG A 118 -6.42 16.13 11.59
CA ARG A 118 -6.87 15.90 12.97
C ARG A 118 -5.84 16.56 13.90
N PRO A 119 -6.25 17.39 14.86
CA PRO A 119 -5.32 17.84 15.90
C PRO A 119 -4.94 16.63 16.76
N ALA A 120 -3.65 16.40 16.92
CA ALA A 120 -3.12 15.54 17.98
C ALA A 120 -3.26 16.30 19.30
N LEU A 121 -3.74 15.61 20.34
CA LEU A 121 -3.68 16.04 21.73
C LEU A 121 -2.24 16.10 22.21
#